data_AF-A0A4U6RVE0-F1
#
_entry.id   AF-A0A4U6RVE0-F1
#
_cell.length_a   1.000
_cell.length_b   1.000
_cell.length_c   1.000
_cell.angle_alpha   90.00
_cell.angle_beta   90.00
_cell.angle_gamma   90.00
#
_symmetry.space_group_name_H-M   'P 1'
#
loop_
_entity.id
_entity.type
_entity.pdbx_description
1 polymer ?
#
loop_
_entity_poly.entity_id
_entity_poly.type
_entity_poly.pdbx_seq_one_letter_code
_entity_poly.pdbx_strand_id
1 'polypeptide(L)'
;MTSTAAIAGSSPRPTYPDEVRAALLRAANINPRTGLATDYLNHFNEAIMLLEMVPDLPECASDFLEWQPLSYAEHFTASNFRARDLAIEAYETADAAIRAEFDQLTDSMTKILTEVGAAMRQLQQDKSRVALAEQAIVWVKPLVMLTAGIINGAAEADVDSIMAGA
;
A
#
# COMPACT_ATOMS: atom_id res chain seq x y z
N MET A 1 -44.51 -2.47 -44.83
CA MET A 1 -43.96 -1.11 -44.62
C MET A 1 -43.45 -1.03 -43.19
N THR A 2 -42.24 -0.51 -43.07
CA THR A 2 -41.34 -0.50 -41.91
C THR A 2 -41.92 0.22 -40.69
N SER A 3 -41.78 -0.38 -39.51
CA SER A 3 -41.96 0.30 -38.23
C SER A 3 -40.57 0.47 -37.59
N THR A 4 -40.16 1.72 -37.45
CA THR A 4 -38.85 2.19 -37.02
C THR A 4 -38.97 2.85 -35.65
N ALA A 5 -37.93 2.62 -34.83
CA ALA A 5 -37.53 3.35 -33.61
C ALA A 5 -38.33 3.07 -32.32
N ALA A 6 -37.75 3.06 -31.12
CA ALA A 6 -36.45 3.57 -30.70
C ALA A 6 -35.87 2.71 -29.56
N ILE A 7 -34.59 2.37 -29.69
CA ILE A 7 -33.70 1.98 -28.61
C ILE A 7 -33.45 3.20 -27.73
N ALA A 8 -34.04 3.22 -26.53
CA ALA A 8 -33.70 4.19 -25.51
C ALA A 8 -32.33 3.82 -24.92
N GLY A 9 -31.27 4.38 -25.50
CA GLY A 9 -29.96 4.44 -24.85
C GLY A 9 -30.09 5.31 -23.60
N SER A 10 -30.10 4.68 -22.42
CA SER A 10 -30.06 5.40 -21.15
C SER A 10 -28.65 5.97 -20.98
N SER A 11 -28.49 7.27 -21.18
CA SER A 11 -27.27 7.99 -20.80
C SER A 11 -27.06 7.88 -19.28
N PRO A 12 -25.82 7.73 -18.77
CA PRO A 12 -25.58 7.71 -17.33
C PRO A 12 -25.87 9.09 -16.74
N ARG A 13 -26.68 9.14 -15.67
CA ARG A 13 -26.90 10.34 -14.86
C ARG A 13 -25.58 10.80 -14.21
N PRO A 14 -25.34 12.11 -14.00
CA PRO A 14 -24.12 12.58 -13.37
C PRO A 14 -24.12 12.28 -11.86
N THR A 15 -23.12 11.52 -11.41
CA THR A 15 -22.81 11.10 -10.02
C THR A 15 -22.09 12.22 -9.25
N TYR A 16 -22.74 13.36 -9.05
CA TYR A 16 -22.14 14.56 -8.43
C TYR A 16 -21.53 14.33 -7.01
N PRO A 17 -22.13 13.57 -6.08
CA PRO A 17 -21.55 13.33 -4.75
C PRO A 17 -20.26 12.51 -4.80
N ASP A 18 -20.19 11.54 -5.71
CA ASP A 18 -19.05 10.63 -5.84
C ASP A 18 -17.85 11.34 -6.48
N GLU A 19 -18.10 12.25 -7.44
CA GLU A 19 -17.03 13.06 -8.04
C GLU A 19 -16.41 14.06 -7.03
N VAL A 20 -17.23 14.67 -6.17
CA VAL A 20 -16.75 15.57 -5.11
C VAL A 20 -15.91 14.79 -4.09
N ARG A 21 -16.38 13.62 -3.64
CA ARG A 21 -15.60 12.75 -2.74
C ARG A 21 -14.31 12.30 -3.39
N ALA A 22 -14.35 11.90 -4.66
CA ALA A 22 -13.16 11.49 -5.40
C ALA A 22 -12.15 12.65 -5.53
N ALA A 23 -12.60 13.88 -5.76
CA ALA A 23 -11.74 15.06 -5.80
C ALA A 23 -11.09 15.35 -4.45
N LEU A 24 -11.84 15.21 -3.35
CA LEU A 24 -11.33 15.35 -1.98
C LEU A 24 -10.24 14.32 -1.67
N LEU A 25 -10.47 13.05 -2.00
CA LEU A 25 -9.50 11.97 -1.81
C LEU A 25 -8.21 12.23 -2.59
N ARG A 26 -8.30 12.59 -3.89
CA ARG A 26 -7.12 12.92 -4.69
C ARG A 26 -6.34 14.10 -4.12
N ALA A 27 -7.03 15.16 -3.70
CA ALA A 27 -6.38 16.33 -3.10
C ALA A 27 -5.66 15.98 -1.78
N ALA A 28 -6.08 14.92 -1.12
CA ALA A 28 -5.47 14.36 0.08
C ALA A 28 -4.40 13.29 -0.20
N ASN A 29 -4.03 13.02 -1.46
CA ASN A 29 -3.13 11.91 -1.85
C ASN A 29 -3.67 10.51 -1.47
N ILE A 30 -4.99 10.34 -1.47
CA ILE A 30 -5.68 9.06 -1.30
C ILE A 30 -6.25 8.68 -2.67
N ASN A 31 -6.07 7.43 -3.09
CA ASN A 31 -6.62 6.97 -4.35
C ASN A 31 -8.15 6.81 -4.21
N PRO A 32 -8.96 7.53 -5.01
CA PRO A 32 -10.41 7.50 -4.89
C PRO A 32 -11.04 6.16 -5.31
N ARG A 33 -10.34 5.34 -6.10
CA ARG A 33 -10.83 4.00 -6.49
C ARG A 33 -10.65 2.99 -5.36
N THR A 34 -9.50 3.03 -4.70
CA THR A 34 -9.09 1.98 -3.75
C THR A 34 -9.30 2.39 -2.30
N GLY A 35 -9.44 3.69 -2.03
CA GLY A 35 -9.51 4.24 -0.68
C GLY A 35 -8.17 4.26 0.06
N LEU A 36 -7.08 3.88 -0.62
CA LEU A 36 -5.77 3.69 -0.03
C LEU A 36 -4.83 4.87 -0.29
N ALA A 37 -3.93 5.13 0.66
CA ALA A 37 -2.91 6.17 0.58
C ALA A 37 -1.52 5.55 0.52
N THR A 38 -0.69 6.03 -0.42
CA THR A 38 0.69 5.54 -0.60
C THR A 38 1.59 5.87 0.59
N ASP A 39 1.23 6.87 1.39
CA ASP A 39 1.97 7.29 2.58
C ASP A 39 2.18 6.15 3.59
N TYR A 40 1.27 5.16 3.64
CA TYR A 40 1.45 4.00 4.51
C TYR A 40 2.71 3.18 4.16
N LEU A 41 3.12 3.15 2.89
CA LEU A 41 4.34 2.43 2.48
C LEU A 41 5.60 3.08 3.03
N ASN A 42 5.56 4.35 3.46
CA ASN A 42 6.70 5.00 4.10
C ASN A 42 7.14 4.25 5.36
N HIS A 43 6.19 3.68 6.11
CA HIS A 43 6.48 2.89 7.30
C HIS A 43 7.38 1.67 7.01
N PHE A 44 7.15 0.99 5.88
CA PHE A 44 7.97 -0.13 5.43
C PHE A 44 9.27 0.33 4.76
N ASN A 45 9.22 1.42 4.00
CA ASN A 45 10.40 1.99 3.34
C ASN A 45 11.45 2.45 4.35
N GLU A 46 11.05 2.97 5.51
CA GLU A 46 11.96 3.29 6.60
C GLU A 46 12.72 2.06 7.10
N ALA A 47 12.02 0.94 7.32
CA ALA A 47 12.65 -0.32 7.70
C ALA A 47 13.61 -0.85 6.62
N ILE A 48 13.21 -0.77 5.34
CA ILE A 48 14.07 -1.17 4.21
C ILE A 48 15.31 -0.29 4.14
N MET A 49 15.17 1.02 4.28
CA MET A 49 16.29 1.97 4.28
C MET A 49 17.28 1.64 5.40
N LEU A 50 16.80 1.32 6.61
CA LEU A 50 17.67 0.90 7.71
C LEU A 50 18.44 -0.39 7.37
N LEU A 51 17.76 -1.38 6.79
CA LEU A 51 18.40 -2.61 6.32
C LEU A 51 19.43 -2.38 5.22
N GLU A 52 19.16 -1.46 4.29
CA GLU A 52 20.08 -1.09 3.19
C GLU A 52 21.36 -0.45 3.69
N MET A 53 21.31 0.24 4.83
CA MET A 53 22.49 0.86 5.44
C MET A 53 23.38 -0.14 6.20
N VAL A 54 22.84 -1.28 6.67
CA VAL A 54 23.59 -2.25 7.51
C VAL A 54 24.94 -2.70 6.92
N PRO A 55 25.09 -2.97 5.61
CA PRO A 55 26.38 -3.38 5.04
C PRO A 55 27.50 -2.35 5.23
N ASP A 56 27.18 -1.06 5.10
CA ASP A 56 28.13 0.04 5.22
C ASP A 56 28.19 0.60 6.66
N LEU A 57 27.08 0.49 7.40
CA LEU A 57 26.84 1.08 8.71
C LEU A 57 26.12 0.07 9.64
N PRO A 58 26.84 -0.90 10.23
CA PRO A 58 26.24 -1.99 11.01
C PRO A 58 25.39 -1.54 12.22
N GLU A 59 25.61 -0.35 12.76
CA GLU A 59 24.81 0.22 13.84
C GLU A 59 23.34 0.48 13.45
N CYS A 60 23.04 0.67 12.16
CA CYS A 60 21.66 0.79 11.68
C CYS A 60 20.82 -0.46 11.96
N ALA A 61 21.47 -1.61 12.22
CA ALA A 61 20.76 -2.79 12.70
C ALA A 61 20.05 -2.53 14.02
N SER A 62 20.60 -1.69 14.92
CA SER A 62 19.94 -1.37 16.19
C SER A 62 18.67 -0.57 15.97
N ASP A 63 18.71 0.47 15.13
CA ASP A 63 17.54 1.25 14.73
C ASP A 63 16.47 0.38 14.05
N PHE A 64 16.88 -0.53 13.16
CA PHE A 64 15.96 -1.49 12.54
C PHE A 64 15.30 -2.39 13.59
N LEU A 65 16.02 -2.78 14.65
CA LEU A 65 15.46 -3.59 15.73
C LEU A 65 14.51 -2.80 16.65
N GLU A 66 14.52 -1.47 16.60
CA GLU A 66 13.54 -0.64 17.29
C GLU A 66 12.25 -0.44 16.48
N TRP A 67 12.30 -0.64 15.16
CA TRP A 67 11.12 -0.61 14.31
C TRP A 67 10.04 -1.59 14.82
N GLN A 68 8.80 -1.11 14.89
CA GLN A 68 7.63 -1.89 15.27
C GLN A 68 6.59 -1.79 14.17
N PRO A 69 5.85 -2.88 13.88
CA PRO A 69 4.78 -2.83 12.90
C PRO A 69 3.64 -1.94 13.40
N LEU A 70 3.07 -1.18 12.47
CA LEU A 70 1.85 -0.40 12.66
C LEU A 70 0.80 -0.87 11.65
N SER A 71 -0.43 -1.04 12.10
CA SER A 71 -1.57 -1.16 11.18
C SER A 71 -1.78 0.13 10.38
N TYR A 72 -2.57 0.05 9.31
CA TYR A 72 -2.92 1.22 8.50
C TYR A 72 -3.45 2.38 9.35
N ALA A 73 -4.40 2.11 10.24
CA ALA A 73 -4.98 3.13 11.12
C ALA A 73 -3.98 3.67 12.15
N GLU A 74 -3.13 2.81 12.72
CA GLU A 74 -2.11 3.24 13.68
C GLU A 74 -1.06 4.15 13.02
N HIS A 75 -0.60 3.82 11.81
CA HIS A 75 0.33 4.66 11.04
C HIS A 75 -0.23 6.06 10.85
N PHE A 76 -1.47 6.18 10.34
CA PHE A 76 -2.07 7.51 10.10
C PHE A 76 -2.43 8.25 11.39
N THR A 77 -2.76 7.53 12.45
CA THR A 77 -3.00 8.14 13.77
C THR A 77 -1.70 8.75 14.34
N ALA A 78 -0.57 8.07 14.14
CA ALA A 78 0.74 8.49 14.64
C ALA A 78 1.46 9.50 13.72
N SER A 79 1.09 9.58 12.44
CA SER A 79 1.81 10.40 11.45
C SER A 79 1.35 11.87 11.41
N ASN A 80 2.16 12.71 10.74
CA ASN A 80 1.83 14.10 10.43
C ASN A 80 0.97 14.24 9.15
N PHE A 81 0.38 13.15 8.68
CA PHE A 81 -0.45 13.16 7.48
C PHE A 81 -1.72 13.99 7.70
N ARG A 82 -1.85 15.08 6.93
CA ARG A 82 -2.90 16.11 7.16
C ARG A 82 -4.32 15.56 7.07
N ALA A 83 -4.54 14.55 6.25
CA ALA A 83 -5.84 13.96 5.98
C ALA A 83 -5.99 12.57 6.62
N ARG A 84 -5.36 12.32 7.78
CA ARG A 84 -5.35 11.01 8.46
C ARG A 84 -6.74 10.44 8.69
N ASP A 85 -7.69 11.23 9.19
CA ASP A 85 -9.04 10.75 9.51
C ASP A 85 -9.77 10.35 8.22
N LEU A 86 -9.54 11.10 7.13
CA LEU A 86 -10.08 10.79 5.80
C LEU A 86 -9.44 9.54 5.20
N ALA A 87 -8.14 9.32 5.40
CA ALA A 87 -7.46 8.10 4.95
C ALA A 87 -8.00 6.86 5.66
N ILE A 88 -8.17 6.94 6.98
CA ILE A 88 -8.73 5.85 7.80
C ILE A 88 -10.17 5.56 7.38
N GLU A 89 -11.03 6.59 7.25
CA GLU A 89 -12.41 6.42 6.79
C GLU A 89 -12.48 5.82 5.37
N ALA A 90 -11.62 6.27 4.46
CA ALA A 90 -11.58 5.77 3.09
C ALA A 90 -11.15 4.29 3.04
N TYR A 91 -10.18 3.88 3.88
CA TYR A 91 -9.78 2.50 4.04
C TYR A 91 -10.88 1.62 4.66
N GLU A 92 -11.57 2.11 5.70
CA GLU A 92 -12.65 1.37 6.36
C GLU A 92 -13.85 1.13 5.44
N THR A 93 -14.10 2.08 4.54
CA THR A 93 -15.20 2.05 3.55
C THR A 93 -14.79 1.54 2.16
N ALA A 94 -13.52 1.17 1.99
CA ALA A 94 -13.00 0.61 0.73
C ALA A 94 -13.67 -0.73 0.38
N ASP A 95 -13.57 -1.11 -0.89
CA ASP A 95 -14.01 -2.42 -1.35
C ASP A 95 -13.31 -3.52 -0.54
N ALA A 96 -14.09 -4.50 -0.07
CA ALA A 96 -13.60 -5.52 0.86
C ALA A 96 -12.57 -6.45 0.21
N ALA A 97 -12.64 -6.69 -1.10
CA ALA A 97 -11.66 -7.50 -1.81
C ALA A 97 -10.33 -6.74 -1.97
N ILE A 98 -10.39 -5.45 -2.36
CA ILE A 98 -9.21 -4.58 -2.42
C ILE A 98 -8.52 -4.51 -1.04
N ARG A 99 -9.31 -4.29 0.02
CA ARG A 99 -8.77 -4.22 1.38
C ARG A 99 -8.14 -5.54 1.82
N ALA A 100 -8.78 -6.67 1.56
CA ALA A 100 -8.24 -7.98 1.90
C ALA A 100 -6.91 -8.27 1.18
N GLU A 101 -6.81 -7.93 -0.12
CA GLU A 101 -5.58 -8.12 -0.89
C GLU A 101 -4.44 -7.22 -0.36
N PHE A 102 -4.76 -5.96 -0.06
CA PHE A 102 -3.82 -5.02 0.55
C PHE A 102 -3.33 -5.49 1.92
N ASP A 103 -4.26 -5.86 2.82
CA ASP A 103 -3.95 -6.31 4.17
C ASP A 103 -3.04 -7.54 4.12
N GLN A 104 -3.32 -8.52 3.26
CA GLN A 104 -2.49 -9.72 3.08
C GLN A 104 -1.04 -9.40 2.70
N LEU A 105 -0.82 -8.44 1.80
CA LEU A 105 0.55 -8.04 1.43
C LEU A 105 1.25 -7.33 2.59
N THR A 106 0.56 -6.45 3.30
CA THR A 106 1.14 -5.70 4.42
C THR A 106 1.44 -6.58 5.63
N ASP A 107 0.60 -7.58 5.89
CA ASP A 107 0.82 -8.63 6.89
C ASP A 107 2.05 -9.47 6.52
N SER A 108 2.20 -9.80 5.23
CA SER A 108 3.35 -10.56 4.73
C SER A 108 4.66 -9.79 4.92
N MET A 109 4.68 -8.49 4.59
CA MET A 109 5.84 -7.62 4.83
C MET A 109 6.15 -7.51 6.33
N THR A 110 5.12 -7.26 7.15
CA THR A 110 5.24 -7.17 8.61
C THR A 110 5.85 -8.44 9.21
N LYS A 111 5.37 -9.61 8.78
CA LYS A 111 5.88 -10.90 9.23
C LYS A 111 7.35 -11.07 8.87
N ILE A 112 7.72 -10.82 7.62
CA ILE A 112 9.13 -10.92 7.18
C ILE A 112 10.02 -10.02 8.02
N LEU A 113 9.68 -8.73 8.16
CA LEU A 113 10.51 -7.77 8.91
C LEU A 113 10.62 -8.14 10.39
N THR A 114 9.53 -8.61 11.00
CA THR A 114 9.52 -9.06 12.40
C THR A 114 10.38 -10.31 12.61
N GLU A 115 10.28 -11.30 11.72
CA GLU A 115 11.08 -12.53 11.77
C GLU A 115 12.57 -12.24 11.52
N VAL A 116 12.88 -11.36 10.57
CA VAL A 116 14.25 -10.87 10.31
C VAL A 116 14.80 -10.17 11.54
N GLY A 117 14.03 -9.28 12.18
CA GLY A 117 14.43 -8.62 13.42
C GLY A 117 14.65 -9.61 14.57
N ALA A 118 13.81 -10.64 14.69
CA ALA A 118 14.00 -11.70 15.69
C ALA A 118 15.28 -12.50 15.44
N ALA A 119 15.55 -12.88 14.19
CA ALA A 119 16.76 -13.60 13.80
C ALA A 119 18.02 -12.74 14.01
N MET A 120 17.96 -11.46 13.63
CA MET A 120 19.08 -10.53 13.75
C MET A 120 19.52 -10.30 15.21
N ARG A 121 18.58 -10.34 16.17
CA ARG A 121 18.89 -10.29 17.62
C ARG A 121 19.70 -11.49 18.10
N GLN A 122 19.57 -12.66 17.46
CA GLN A 122 20.31 -13.87 17.83
C GLN A 122 21.73 -13.89 17.23
N LEU A 123 21.99 -13.08 16.20
CA LEU A 123 23.27 -13.04 15.52
C LEU A 123 24.28 -12.18 16.30
N GLN A 124 25.46 -12.75 16.56
CA GLN A 124 26.58 -12.08 17.22
C GLN A 124 27.62 -11.53 16.22
N GLN A 125 27.59 -12.00 14.97
CA GLN A 125 28.56 -11.63 13.94
C GLN A 125 27.93 -10.63 12.96
N ASP A 126 28.59 -9.50 12.74
CA ASP A 126 28.13 -8.46 11.82
C ASP A 126 27.96 -8.99 10.40
N LYS A 127 28.89 -9.84 9.92
CA LYS A 127 28.78 -10.48 8.60
C LYS A 127 27.48 -11.26 8.40
N SER A 128 26.99 -11.93 9.44
CA SER A 128 25.71 -12.65 9.37
C SER A 128 24.52 -11.70 9.37
N ARG A 129 24.61 -10.57 10.09
CA ARG A 129 23.57 -9.54 10.08
C ARG A 129 23.47 -8.84 8.72
N VAL A 130 24.61 -8.53 8.10
CA VAL A 130 24.69 -7.99 6.73
C VAL A 130 24.02 -8.93 5.73
N ALA A 131 24.42 -10.21 5.71
CA ALA A 131 23.83 -11.19 4.79
C ALA A 131 22.31 -11.36 5.00
N LEU A 132 21.85 -11.34 6.25
CA LEU A 132 20.42 -11.40 6.57
C LEU A 132 19.68 -10.13 6.11
N ALA A 133 20.27 -8.95 6.29
CA ALA A 133 19.68 -7.68 5.84
C ALA A 133 19.54 -7.62 4.31
N GLU A 134 20.60 -7.96 3.58
CA GLU A 134 20.59 -8.05 2.11
C GLU A 134 19.49 -9.00 1.62
N GLN A 135 19.36 -10.16 2.25
CA GLN A 135 18.35 -11.15 1.90
C GLN A 135 16.91 -10.67 2.22
N ALA A 136 16.72 -9.97 3.34
CA ALA A 136 15.43 -9.41 3.72
C ALA A 136 14.94 -8.36 2.70
N ILE A 137 15.85 -7.51 2.23
CA ILE A 137 15.55 -6.50 1.20
C ILE A 137 15.00 -7.15 -0.08
N VAL A 138 15.63 -8.26 -0.51
CA VAL A 138 15.21 -9.02 -1.69
C VAL A 138 13.78 -9.58 -1.53
N TRP A 139 13.39 -9.97 -0.32
CA TRP A 139 12.05 -10.48 -0.05
C TRP A 139 10.99 -9.38 0.05
N VAL A 140 11.30 -8.25 0.68
CA VAL A 140 10.30 -7.23 1.01
C VAL A 140 10.05 -6.25 -0.15
N LYS A 141 11.08 -5.85 -0.92
CA LYS A 141 10.91 -4.89 -2.02
C LYS A 141 9.85 -5.28 -3.06
N PRO A 142 9.77 -6.55 -3.51
CA PRO A 142 8.69 -6.96 -4.42
C PRO A 142 7.30 -6.79 -3.81
N LEU A 143 7.13 -7.05 -2.51
CA LEU A 143 5.85 -6.87 -1.82
C LEU A 143 5.47 -5.39 -1.71
N VAL A 144 6.43 -4.50 -1.47
CA VAL A 144 6.19 -3.04 -1.50
C VAL A 144 5.72 -2.61 -2.90
N MET A 145 6.35 -3.11 -3.96
CA MET A 145 5.94 -2.80 -5.33
C MET A 145 4.54 -3.30 -5.66
N LEU A 146 4.19 -4.52 -5.26
CA LEU A 146 2.84 -5.08 -5.42
C LEU A 146 1.80 -4.27 -4.64
N THR A 147 2.10 -3.94 -3.39
CA THR A 147 1.22 -3.14 -2.53
C THR A 147 1.01 -1.74 -3.12
N ALA A 148 2.07 -1.11 -3.64
CA ALA A 148 1.95 0.15 -4.36
C ALA A 148 1.06 0.02 -5.61
N GLY A 149 1.12 -1.12 -6.32
CA GLY A 149 0.22 -1.44 -7.43
C GLY A 149 -1.25 -1.46 -7.00
N ILE A 150 -1.57 -2.13 -5.89
CA ILE A 150 -2.92 -2.15 -5.31
C ILE A 150 -3.36 -0.74 -4.93
N ILE A 151 -2.54 0.02 -4.20
CA ILE A 151 -2.86 1.39 -3.78
C ILE A 151 -3.19 2.26 -5.01
N ASN A 152 -2.45 2.12 -6.10
CA ASN A 152 -2.64 2.88 -7.34
C ASN A 152 -3.78 2.34 -8.24
N GLY A 153 -4.39 1.21 -7.89
CA GLY A 153 -5.50 0.60 -8.66
C GLY A 153 -5.06 -0.15 -9.91
N ALA A 154 -3.82 -0.64 -9.96
CA ALA A 154 -3.25 -1.33 -11.12
C ALA A 154 -3.89 -2.71 -11.39
N ALA A 155 -4.50 -3.35 -10.38
CA ALA A 155 -5.10 -4.68 -10.51
C ALA A 155 -6.37 -4.70 -11.40
N GLU A 156 -7.11 -3.59 -11.49
CA GLU A 156 -8.32 -3.49 -12.34
C GLU A 156 -8.14 -2.63 -13.59
N ALA A 157 -7.13 -1.75 -13.64
CA ALA A 157 -6.88 -0.90 -14.79
C ALA A 157 -6.64 -1.71 -16.08
N ASP A 158 -6.14 -2.95 -15.96
CA ASP A 158 -5.94 -3.86 -17.07
C ASP A 158 -7.27 -4.39 -17.63
N VAL A 159 -8.27 -4.65 -16.79
CA VAL A 159 -9.58 -5.19 -17.22
C VAL A 159 -10.43 -4.12 -17.89
N ASP A 160 -10.49 -2.90 -17.32
CA ASP A 160 -11.23 -1.78 -17.93
C ASP A 160 -10.60 -1.33 -19.26
N SER A 161 -9.27 -1.34 -19.38
CA SER A 161 -8.59 -1.00 -20.63
C SER A 161 -8.79 -2.05 -21.73
N ILE A 162 -8.95 -3.32 -21.36
CA ILE A 162 -9.26 -4.41 -22.29
C ILE A 162 -10.73 -4.35 -22.73
N MET A 163 -11.66 -4.00 -21.83
CA MET A 163 -13.10 -3.93 -22.11
C MET A 163 -13.53 -2.63 -22.81
N ALA A 164 -12.78 -1.54 -22.68
CA ALA A 164 -13.01 -0.30 -23.43
C ALA A 164 -12.37 -0.30 -24.83
N GLY A 165 -11.56 -1.32 -25.15
CA GLY A 165 -10.88 -1.51 -26.43
C GLY A 165 -11.50 -2.57 -27.36
N ALA A 166 -12.63 -3.18 -26.98
CA ALA A 166 -13.36 -4.20 -27.74
C ALA A 166 -14.74 -3.68 -28.17
#